data_AF-A0A1I2RGZ6-F1
#
_entry.id   AF-A0A1I2RGZ6-F1
#
_cell.length_a   1.000
_cell.length_b   1.000
_cell.length_c   1.000
_cell.angle_alpha   90.00
_cell.angle_beta   90.00
_cell.angle_gamma   90.00
#
_symmetry.space_group_name_H-M   'P 1'
#
loop_
_entity.id
_entity.type
_entity.pdbx_description
1 polymer ?
#
loop_
_entity_poly.entity_id
_entity_poly.type
_entity_poly.pdbx_seq_one_letter_code
_entity_poly.pdbx_strand_id
1 'polypeptide(L)'
;MGSKLISKPKCRLKDECIRVPKVYDWVTDKIGTKVKLQFSKAQLEDIECALADPCRRPLRVVVKTPKTPPLFPLGDSEVKKGQHKDFFCEQVGEKQSVEGILCGKKVYAQLVNILFTANVTVYVVDRAGEEVAKLKTDVSAIEPFALCYPDGTDLLCRVTKISARVLDNTVILNGPFPSFIKLKVYFCADVQVEAEVKLSVQAKFCKSRGNDIQVIDPDWNDPCPEIEFPKECDNIFPRKHHSVSANGASSGHVTDESEYDGRAAIKVAIDSDDPDESNLTFKYKDLGDDKRDRDFTFEADQFDPSSIDTFEKNGYSILKVSGVGHADDKEVGFELDLAEGDGQDRFSLKLINKKSGKVTFATGLVEVDEGNIKIDLG
;
A
#
# COMPACT_ATOMS: atom_id res chain seq x y z
N MET A 1 -18.73 -39.87 -29.56
CA MET A 1 -17.94 -39.70 -28.32
C MET A 1 -16.83 -38.72 -28.62
N GLY A 2 -17.06 -37.43 -28.36
CA GLY A 2 -16.05 -36.38 -28.51
C GLY A 2 -15.67 -35.88 -27.12
N SER A 3 -14.49 -36.27 -26.64
CA SER A 3 -13.93 -35.78 -25.39
C SER A 3 -13.60 -34.30 -25.54
N LYS A 4 -14.42 -33.44 -24.91
CA LYS A 4 -14.14 -32.03 -24.69
C LYS A 4 -12.82 -31.93 -23.92
N LEU A 5 -11.77 -31.45 -24.59
CA LEU A 5 -10.54 -31.01 -23.95
C LEU A 5 -10.86 -29.79 -23.09
N ILE A 6 -10.82 -29.99 -21.77
CA ILE A 6 -10.88 -28.93 -20.78
C ILE A 6 -9.56 -28.18 -20.87
N SER A 7 -9.59 -26.95 -21.36
CA SER A 7 -8.43 -26.04 -21.35
C SER A 7 -8.04 -25.75 -19.90
N LYS A 8 -6.84 -26.16 -19.50
CA LYS A 8 -6.26 -25.74 -18.21
C LYS A 8 -6.14 -24.21 -18.19
N PRO A 9 -6.52 -23.54 -17.10
CA PRO A 9 -6.43 -22.09 -17.01
C PRO A 9 -4.96 -21.67 -17.00
N LYS A 10 -4.57 -20.84 -17.97
CA LYS A 10 -3.33 -20.06 -17.91
C LYS A 10 -3.34 -19.23 -16.62
N CYS A 11 -2.32 -19.37 -15.76
CA CYS A 11 -2.01 -18.34 -14.78
C CYS A 11 -1.42 -17.14 -15.52
N ARG A 12 -2.30 -16.37 -16.18
CA ARG A 12 -1.98 -14.99 -16.49
C ARG A 12 -1.90 -14.28 -15.14
N LEU A 13 -0.86 -13.49 -14.89
CA LEU A 13 -1.01 -12.34 -13.99
C LEU A 13 -2.22 -11.58 -14.55
N LYS A 14 -3.36 -11.73 -13.88
CA LYS A 14 -4.55 -10.98 -14.25
C LYS A 14 -4.33 -9.60 -13.71
N ASP A 15 -4.33 -8.60 -14.60
CA ASP A 15 -4.70 -7.25 -14.20
C ASP A 15 -6.08 -7.33 -13.55
N GLU A 16 -6.10 -7.42 -12.23
CA GLU A 16 -7.32 -7.34 -11.47
C GLU A 16 -7.65 -5.86 -11.33
N CYS A 17 -8.64 -5.40 -12.08
CA CYS A 17 -9.19 -4.07 -11.91
C CYS A 17 -9.88 -4.00 -10.55
N ILE A 18 -9.17 -3.47 -9.55
CA ILE A 18 -9.73 -3.28 -8.22
C ILE A 18 -10.48 -1.94 -8.21
N ARG A 19 -11.77 -2.00 -7.85
CA ARG A 19 -12.57 -0.81 -7.56
C ARG A 19 -12.34 -0.44 -6.09
N VAL A 20 -11.59 0.62 -5.85
CA VAL A 20 -11.25 1.11 -4.51
C VAL A 20 -11.39 2.62 -4.43
N PRO A 21 -11.69 3.16 -3.24
CA PRO A 21 -11.47 4.58 -2.97
C PRO A 21 -9.98 4.92 -3.13
N LYS A 22 -9.67 5.88 -4.00
CA LYS A 22 -8.34 6.49 -4.07
C LYS A 22 -8.32 7.74 -3.22
N VAL A 23 -7.32 7.83 -2.36
CA VAL A 23 -7.03 9.01 -1.55
C VAL A 23 -6.23 10.02 -2.39
N TYR A 24 -6.77 11.23 -2.55
CA TYR A 24 -6.17 12.37 -3.26
C TYR A 24 -5.36 13.28 -2.35
N ASP A 25 -5.81 13.43 -1.10
CA ASP A 25 -5.08 14.10 -0.03
C ASP A 25 -5.39 13.41 1.30
N TRP A 26 -4.42 13.43 2.22
CA TRP A 26 -4.55 12.78 3.52
C TRP A 26 -3.82 13.58 4.60
N VAL A 27 -4.58 14.23 5.48
CA VAL A 27 -4.07 15.10 6.53
C VAL A 27 -4.49 14.58 7.90
N THR A 28 -3.56 14.61 8.84
CA THR A 28 -3.84 14.41 10.27
C THR A 28 -3.57 15.67 11.07
N ASP A 29 -4.49 16.03 11.96
CA ASP A 29 -4.37 17.27 12.73
C ASP A 29 -5.03 17.21 14.13
N LYS A 30 -4.61 18.10 15.05
CA LYS A 30 -4.95 18.09 16.50
C LYS A 30 -5.70 19.35 16.93
N ILE A 31 -6.98 19.42 16.61
CA ILE A 31 -7.83 20.58 16.86
C ILE A 31 -8.08 20.78 18.35
N GLY A 32 -7.94 22.00 18.88
CA GLY A 32 -8.09 22.31 20.30
C GLY A 32 -9.08 23.44 20.59
N THR A 33 -10.11 23.18 21.39
CA THR A 33 -11.07 24.21 21.83
C THR A 33 -11.10 24.37 23.35
N LYS A 34 -11.45 25.59 23.82
CA LYS A 34 -11.62 25.89 25.24
C LYS A 34 -13.10 26.18 25.51
N VAL A 35 -13.68 25.48 26.47
CA VAL A 35 -15.09 25.63 26.85
C VAL A 35 -15.19 26.00 28.33
N LYS A 36 -16.05 26.96 28.65
CA LYS A 36 -16.40 27.35 30.03
C LYS A 36 -17.70 26.63 30.41
N LEU A 37 -17.63 25.79 31.44
CA LEU A 37 -18.74 24.97 31.90
C LEU A 37 -19.28 25.53 33.21
N GLN A 38 -20.58 25.80 33.24
CA GLN A 38 -21.27 26.33 34.42
C GLN A 38 -22.12 25.23 35.05
N PHE A 39 -21.99 25.08 36.37
CA PHE A 39 -22.82 24.15 37.14
C PHE A 39 -24.19 24.78 37.43
N SER A 40 -25.23 23.95 37.45
CA SER A 40 -26.55 24.37 37.88
C SER A 40 -26.55 24.66 39.38
N LYS A 41 -27.54 25.43 39.85
CA LYS A 41 -27.67 25.75 41.28
C LYS A 41 -27.77 24.48 42.14
N ALA A 42 -28.57 23.50 41.72
CA ALA A 42 -28.71 22.23 42.42
C ALA A 42 -27.39 21.46 42.50
N GLN A 43 -26.62 21.41 41.40
CA GLN A 43 -25.30 20.77 41.41
C GLN A 43 -24.32 21.47 42.36
N LEU A 44 -24.35 22.80 42.42
CA LEU A 44 -23.51 23.56 43.35
C LEU A 44 -23.92 23.28 44.81
N GLU A 45 -25.21 23.18 45.10
CA GLU A 45 -25.71 22.81 46.44
C GLU A 45 -25.25 21.39 46.86
N ASP A 46 -25.31 20.41 45.95
CA ASP A 46 -24.82 19.05 46.21
C ASP A 46 -23.30 19.02 46.47
N ILE A 47 -22.54 19.80 45.70
CA ILE A 47 -21.09 19.94 45.85
C ILE A 47 -20.73 20.61 47.17
N GLU A 48 -21.43 21.69 47.55
CA GLU A 48 -21.22 22.39 48.82
C GLU A 48 -21.57 21.49 50.01
N CYS A 49 -22.62 20.69 49.92
CA CYS A 49 -22.99 19.70 50.94
C CYS A 49 -21.90 18.63 51.11
N ALA A 50 -21.36 18.10 49.99
CA ALA A 50 -20.25 17.15 50.04
C ALA A 50 -18.95 17.78 50.54
N LEU A 51 -18.70 19.05 50.22
CA LEU A 51 -17.60 19.81 50.80
C LEU A 51 -17.82 20.11 52.28
N ALA A 52 -19.05 20.18 52.81
CA ALA A 52 -19.23 20.39 54.25
C ALA A 52 -18.77 19.18 55.08
N ASP A 53 -18.84 17.97 54.53
CA ASP A 53 -18.44 16.71 55.18
C ASP A 53 -16.92 16.43 55.04
N PRO A 54 -16.14 16.44 56.15
CA PRO A 54 -14.71 16.14 56.12
C PRO A 54 -14.35 14.74 55.61
N CYS A 55 -15.26 13.76 55.73
CA CYS A 55 -15.04 12.39 55.28
C CYS A 55 -15.06 12.25 53.76
N ARG A 56 -15.75 13.18 53.07
CA ARG A 56 -15.91 13.18 51.61
C ARG A 56 -14.84 13.99 50.90
N ARG A 57 -14.19 14.94 51.58
CA ARG A 57 -13.07 15.73 51.00
C ARG A 57 -11.82 14.87 50.77
N PRO A 58 -10.95 15.18 49.79
CA PRO A 58 -11.11 16.22 48.79
C PRO A 58 -12.09 15.81 47.71
N LEU A 59 -12.79 16.80 47.14
CA LEU A 59 -13.50 16.59 45.89
C LEU A 59 -12.54 16.69 44.71
N ARG A 60 -12.78 15.89 43.68
CA ARG A 60 -11.98 15.84 42.45
C ARG A 60 -12.86 16.03 41.23
N VAL A 61 -12.36 16.81 40.26
CA VAL A 61 -13.02 16.98 38.96
C VAL A 61 -12.43 15.98 37.97
N VAL A 62 -13.27 15.10 37.44
CA VAL A 62 -12.91 14.04 36.50
C VAL A 62 -13.68 14.24 35.20
N VAL A 63 -12.98 14.17 34.07
CA VAL A 63 -13.60 14.34 32.75
C VAL A 63 -13.60 13.00 32.03
N LYS A 64 -14.76 12.61 31.49
CA LYS A 64 -14.90 11.45 30.61
C LYS A 64 -15.20 11.91 29.19
N THR A 65 -14.34 11.52 28.26
CA THR A 65 -14.52 11.70 26.81
C THR A 65 -15.14 10.43 26.20
N PRO A 66 -15.81 10.55 25.05
CA PRO A 66 -16.34 9.39 24.36
C PRO A 66 -15.19 8.53 23.83
N LYS A 67 -15.41 7.21 23.77
CA LYS A 67 -14.43 6.27 23.22
C LYS A 67 -14.41 6.43 21.71
N THR A 68 -13.22 6.69 21.17
CA THR A 68 -13.01 6.71 19.72
C THR A 68 -12.63 5.32 19.21
N PRO A 69 -12.84 5.05 17.91
CA PRO A 69 -12.48 3.77 17.33
C PRO A 69 -10.97 3.61 17.17
N PRO A 70 -10.47 2.37 17.03
CA PRO A 70 -9.04 2.13 16.83
C PRO A 70 -8.58 2.67 15.46
N LEU A 71 -7.32 3.11 15.38
CA LEU A 71 -6.72 3.57 14.12
C LEU A 71 -6.76 2.45 13.05
N PHE A 72 -6.58 1.19 13.48
CA PHE A 72 -6.62 0.01 12.63
C PHE A 72 -7.20 -1.21 13.40
N PRO A 73 -7.94 -2.13 12.75
CA PRO A 73 -8.44 -2.06 11.37
C PRO A 73 -9.54 -1.01 11.19
N LEU A 74 -9.66 -0.48 9.98
CA LEU A 74 -10.75 0.41 9.60
C LEU A 74 -12.05 -0.41 9.55
N GLY A 75 -12.98 -0.19 10.48
CA GLY A 75 -14.23 -0.93 10.53
C GLY A 75 -15.24 -0.45 9.46
N ASP A 76 -15.87 -1.39 8.74
CA ASP A 76 -16.81 -1.14 7.62
C ASP A 76 -18.00 -0.23 7.94
N SER A 77 -18.39 -0.13 9.21
CA SER A 77 -19.55 0.66 9.65
C SER A 77 -19.21 2.12 10.01
N GLU A 78 -17.93 2.44 10.17
CA GLU A 78 -17.48 3.75 10.67
C GLU A 78 -17.02 4.69 9.55
N VAL A 79 -16.59 4.11 8.43
CA VAL A 79 -16.04 4.84 7.27
C VAL A 79 -17.14 5.58 6.50
N LYS A 80 -18.40 5.12 6.54
CA LYS A 80 -19.38 5.64 5.58
C LYS A 80 -19.97 7.01 5.91
N LYS A 81 -19.86 7.53 7.14
CA LYS A 81 -20.48 8.83 7.49
C LYS A 81 -19.85 9.66 8.62
N GLY A 82 -18.72 9.29 9.23
CA GLY A 82 -18.13 10.12 10.31
C GLY A 82 -19.07 10.44 11.49
N GLN A 83 -20.23 9.77 11.56
CA GLN A 83 -21.34 10.07 12.45
C GLN A 83 -21.34 9.03 13.56
N HIS A 84 -20.57 9.30 14.60
CA HIS A 84 -20.77 8.62 15.87
C HIS A 84 -21.82 9.40 16.68
N LYS A 85 -22.65 8.72 17.47
CA LYS A 85 -23.72 9.38 18.23
C LYS A 85 -23.17 10.44 19.21
N ASP A 86 -21.98 10.19 19.72
CA ASP A 86 -21.34 11.01 20.75
C ASP A 86 -20.27 11.98 20.20
N PHE A 87 -19.90 11.89 18.93
CA PHE A 87 -18.96 12.80 18.28
C PHE A 87 -19.02 12.67 16.76
N PHE A 88 -18.71 13.75 16.04
CA PHE A 88 -18.62 13.71 14.59
C PHE A 88 -17.71 14.81 14.08
N CYS A 89 -17.29 14.68 12.83
CA CYS A 89 -16.71 15.78 12.09
C CYS A 89 -17.24 15.83 10.66
N GLU A 90 -17.51 17.05 10.19
CA GLU A 90 -18.10 17.29 8.87
C GLU A 90 -17.64 18.62 8.29
N GLN A 91 -17.67 18.72 6.98
CA GLN A 91 -17.48 20.00 6.30
C GLN A 91 -18.65 20.93 6.59
N VAL A 92 -18.34 22.19 6.88
CA VAL A 92 -19.32 23.26 6.99
C VAL A 92 -19.02 24.37 6.00
N GLY A 93 -20.04 24.79 5.25
CA GLY A 93 -19.90 25.79 4.19
C GLY A 93 -19.27 25.25 2.91
N GLU A 94 -19.02 26.16 1.97
CA GLU A 94 -18.47 25.84 0.66
C GLU A 94 -16.93 25.86 0.69
N LYS A 95 -16.31 25.02 -0.16
CA LYS A 95 -14.87 25.02 -0.36
C LYS A 95 -14.44 26.24 -1.18
N GLN A 96 -13.27 26.80 -0.86
CA GLN A 96 -12.74 28.00 -1.50
C GLN A 96 -11.37 27.74 -2.12
N SER A 97 -11.19 28.07 -3.40
CA SER A 97 -9.89 27.96 -4.06
C SER A 97 -8.90 28.97 -3.48
N VAL A 98 -7.75 28.49 -3.04
CA VAL A 98 -6.66 29.30 -2.48
C VAL A 98 -5.33 28.96 -3.12
N GLU A 99 -4.41 29.93 -3.13
CA GLU A 99 -3.01 29.71 -3.52
C GLU A 99 -2.17 29.53 -2.26
N GLY A 100 -1.45 28.41 -2.17
CA GLY A 100 -0.55 28.08 -1.07
C GLY A 100 0.89 27.87 -1.54
N ILE A 101 1.80 27.69 -0.59
CA ILE A 101 3.20 27.34 -0.87
C ILE A 101 3.50 25.98 -0.24
N LEU A 102 4.01 25.05 -1.05
CA LEU A 102 4.49 23.74 -0.60
C LEU A 102 5.89 23.51 -1.18
N CYS A 103 6.88 23.28 -0.33
CA CYS A 103 8.29 23.10 -0.73
C CYS A 103 8.82 24.23 -1.65
N GLY A 104 8.43 25.48 -1.40
CA GLY A 104 8.84 26.64 -2.20
C GLY A 104 8.15 26.79 -3.56
N LYS A 105 7.19 25.92 -3.89
CA LYS A 105 6.39 26.01 -5.12
C LYS A 105 4.98 26.51 -4.81
N LYS A 106 4.44 27.35 -5.70
CA LYS A 106 3.03 27.76 -5.67
C LYS A 106 2.16 26.55 -6.02
N VAL A 107 1.18 26.28 -5.16
CA VAL A 107 0.20 25.20 -5.33
C VAL A 107 -1.21 25.77 -5.19
N TYR A 108 -2.16 25.20 -5.93
CA TYR A 108 -3.58 25.51 -5.74
C TYR A 108 -4.19 24.46 -4.82
N ALA A 109 -4.86 24.93 -3.77
CA ALA A 109 -5.55 24.09 -2.80
C ALA A 109 -6.99 24.59 -2.61
N GLN A 110 -7.78 23.83 -1.87
CA GLN A 110 -9.12 24.20 -1.44
C GLN A 110 -9.12 24.37 0.07
N LEU A 111 -9.53 25.54 0.52
CA LEU A 111 -9.77 25.83 1.92
C LEU A 111 -11.17 25.36 2.29
N VAL A 112 -11.27 24.47 3.28
CA VAL A 112 -12.53 23.97 3.83
C VAL A 112 -12.57 24.16 5.33
N ASN A 113 -13.74 24.51 5.87
CA ASN A 113 -13.95 24.53 7.31
C ASN A 113 -14.53 23.19 7.75
N ILE A 114 -13.89 22.56 8.73
CA ILE A 114 -14.38 21.31 9.31
C ILE A 114 -14.84 21.57 10.74
N LEU A 115 -16.10 21.24 11.00
CA LEU A 115 -16.70 21.27 12.33
C LEU A 115 -16.42 19.95 13.04
N PHE A 116 -15.86 20.02 14.23
CA PHE A 116 -15.67 18.91 15.15
C PHE A 116 -16.61 19.08 16.33
N THR A 117 -17.34 18.03 16.69
CA THR A 117 -18.24 18.04 17.86
C THR A 117 -18.06 16.78 18.69
N ALA A 118 -18.15 16.88 20.02
CA ALA A 118 -18.20 15.74 20.93
C ALA A 118 -19.05 16.01 22.18
N ASN A 119 -19.66 14.97 22.73
CA ASN A 119 -20.33 15.01 24.02
C ASN A 119 -19.31 14.64 25.11
N VAL A 120 -19.03 15.57 26.01
CA VAL A 120 -18.11 15.37 27.15
C VAL A 120 -18.92 15.35 28.44
N THR A 121 -18.53 14.49 29.39
CA THR A 121 -19.14 14.48 30.72
C THR A 121 -18.10 14.82 31.79
N VAL A 122 -18.42 15.81 32.61
CA VAL A 122 -17.64 16.18 33.79
C VAL A 122 -18.31 15.65 35.04
N TYR A 123 -17.52 15.02 35.90
CA TYR A 123 -17.92 14.50 37.20
C TYR A 123 -17.17 15.27 38.29
N VAL A 124 -17.88 15.59 39.35
CA VAL A 124 -17.28 15.91 40.65
C VAL A 124 -17.45 14.67 41.51
N VAL A 125 -16.33 14.11 41.96
CA VAL A 125 -16.31 12.89 42.79
C VAL A 125 -15.66 13.18 44.13
N ASP A 126 -16.08 12.44 45.15
CA ASP A 126 -15.50 12.55 46.50
C ASP A 126 -14.25 11.66 46.68
N ARG A 127 -13.70 11.63 47.90
CA ARG A 127 -12.52 10.82 48.24
C ARG A 127 -12.72 9.33 47.95
N ALA A 128 -13.93 8.80 48.14
CA ALA A 128 -14.25 7.41 47.88
C ALA A 128 -14.43 7.13 46.38
N GLY A 129 -14.52 8.17 45.56
CA GLY A 129 -14.79 8.08 44.13
C GLY A 129 -16.28 8.10 43.80
N GLU A 130 -17.14 8.39 44.78
CA GLU A 130 -18.59 8.46 44.59
C GLU A 130 -18.98 9.76 43.88
N GLU A 131 -19.97 9.67 42.99
CA GLU A 131 -20.47 10.81 42.22
C GLU A 131 -21.19 11.80 43.15
N VAL A 132 -20.70 13.03 43.18
CA VAL A 132 -21.34 14.17 43.88
C VAL A 132 -22.19 14.96 42.90
N ALA A 133 -21.64 15.25 41.72
CA ALA A 133 -22.35 15.99 40.69
C ALA A 133 -21.85 15.57 39.30
N LYS A 134 -22.72 15.74 38.30
CA LYS A 134 -22.45 15.37 36.91
C LYS A 134 -23.00 16.39 35.94
N LEU A 135 -22.14 16.86 35.04
CA LEU A 135 -22.46 17.83 34.01
C LEU A 135 -22.14 17.23 32.63
N LYS A 136 -23.16 17.15 31.76
CA LYS A 136 -23.00 16.77 30.35
C LYS A 136 -22.97 18.02 29.49
N THR A 137 -22.07 18.08 28.52
CA THR A 137 -21.90 19.25 27.66
C THR A 137 -21.41 18.84 26.27
N ASP A 138 -21.83 19.61 25.27
CA ASP A 138 -21.36 19.47 23.91
C ASP A 138 -20.27 20.48 23.65
N VAL A 139 -19.17 20.01 23.08
CA VAL A 139 -18.01 20.84 22.74
C VAL A 139 -17.81 20.81 21.24
N SER A 140 -17.58 21.99 20.66
CA SER A 140 -17.36 22.13 19.23
C SER A 140 -16.14 23.00 18.92
N ALA A 141 -15.50 22.69 17.79
CA ALA A 141 -14.39 23.44 17.22
C ALA A 141 -14.57 23.51 15.71
N ILE A 142 -14.24 24.64 15.09
CA ILE A 142 -14.21 24.77 13.63
C ILE A 142 -12.77 25.12 13.27
N GLU A 143 -12.16 24.35 12.38
CA GLU A 143 -10.82 24.61 11.89
C GLU A 143 -10.78 24.59 10.36
N PRO A 144 -10.02 25.51 9.75
CA PRO A 144 -9.80 25.50 8.32
C PRO A 144 -8.71 24.49 7.93
N PHE A 145 -8.92 23.75 6.85
CA PHE A 145 -7.97 22.83 6.24
C PHE A 145 -7.71 23.23 4.79
N ALA A 146 -6.44 23.30 4.39
CA ALA A 146 -6.05 23.43 2.99
C ALA A 146 -5.78 22.03 2.40
N LEU A 147 -6.66 21.60 1.48
CA LEU A 147 -6.67 20.25 0.92
C LEU A 147 -6.61 20.25 -0.61
N CYS A 148 -6.01 19.23 -1.20
CA CYS A 148 -6.22 18.91 -2.62
C CYS A 148 -7.62 18.30 -2.80
N TYR A 149 -8.63 19.16 -2.98
CA TYR A 149 -10.05 18.77 -2.99
C TYR A 149 -10.78 19.09 -4.32
N PRO A 150 -10.42 18.41 -5.43
CA PRO A 150 -11.02 18.67 -6.74
C PRO A 150 -12.50 18.23 -6.81
N ASP A 151 -13.23 18.74 -7.80
CA ASP A 151 -14.62 18.33 -8.03
C ASP A 151 -14.72 16.85 -8.42
N GLY A 152 -15.79 16.19 -7.98
CA GLY A 152 -15.99 14.75 -8.17
C GLY A 152 -15.28 13.87 -7.12
N THR A 153 -14.80 14.48 -6.03
CA THR A 153 -14.25 13.78 -4.86
C THR A 153 -15.08 14.10 -3.62
N ASP A 154 -14.95 13.26 -2.58
CA ASP A 154 -15.67 13.35 -1.32
C ASP A 154 -14.69 13.57 -0.16
N LEU A 155 -15.08 14.41 0.81
CA LEU A 155 -14.33 14.61 2.04
C LEU A 155 -14.77 13.58 3.08
N LEU A 156 -13.85 12.72 3.50
CA LEU A 156 -14.01 11.81 4.61
C LEU A 156 -13.28 12.37 5.84
N CYS A 157 -14.03 12.65 6.91
CA CYS A 157 -13.45 13.05 8.19
C CYS A 157 -13.72 12.00 9.27
N ARG A 158 -12.65 11.61 9.98
CA ARG A 158 -12.72 10.64 11.08
C ARG A 158 -12.00 11.17 12.31
N VAL A 159 -12.71 11.22 13.44
CA VAL A 159 -12.10 11.54 14.75
C VAL A 159 -11.46 10.27 15.32
N THR A 160 -10.13 10.28 15.46
CA THR A 160 -9.33 9.14 15.91
C THR A 160 -9.09 9.13 17.41
N LYS A 161 -9.10 10.32 18.05
CA LYS A 161 -8.94 10.45 19.51
C LYS A 161 -9.59 11.74 20.02
N ILE A 162 -10.26 11.64 21.17
CA ILE A 162 -10.76 12.80 21.91
C ILE A 162 -10.13 12.78 23.30
N SER A 163 -9.47 13.87 23.66
CA SER A 163 -8.89 14.06 24.98
C SER A 163 -9.31 15.40 25.56
N ALA A 164 -9.48 15.45 26.88
CA ALA A 164 -9.95 16.66 27.55
C ALA A 164 -9.18 16.85 28.85
N ARG A 165 -8.85 18.11 29.17
CA ARG A 165 -8.20 18.50 30.42
C ARG A 165 -8.91 19.69 31.05
N VAL A 166 -9.08 19.64 32.37
CA VAL A 166 -9.52 20.81 33.15
C VAL A 166 -8.33 21.76 33.28
N LEU A 167 -8.56 23.05 33.09
CA LEU A 167 -7.53 24.10 33.17
C LEU A 167 -7.44 24.73 34.57
N ASP A 168 -8.49 24.59 35.38
CA ASP A 168 -8.53 25.06 36.76
C ASP A 168 -8.09 23.94 37.73
N ASN A 169 -8.02 24.26 39.04
CA ASN A 169 -7.68 23.27 40.06
C ASN A 169 -8.65 22.08 40.05
N THR A 170 -8.11 20.87 39.87
CA THR A 170 -8.89 19.63 39.81
C THR A 170 -9.20 19.03 41.18
N VAL A 171 -8.59 19.56 42.26
CA VAL A 171 -8.74 19.07 43.63
C VAL A 171 -9.20 20.21 44.53
N ILE A 172 -10.34 20.04 45.19
CA ILE A 172 -10.91 21.01 46.13
C ILE A 172 -10.87 20.43 47.54
N LEU A 173 -10.14 21.10 48.44
CA LEU A 173 -9.92 20.69 49.82
C LEU A 173 -10.79 21.48 50.80
N ASN A 174 -10.53 22.78 50.96
CA ASN A 174 -11.17 23.62 51.99
C ASN A 174 -11.63 24.99 51.42
N GLY A 175 -11.79 25.10 50.10
CA GLY A 175 -12.23 26.32 49.44
C GLY A 175 -13.63 26.15 48.84
N PRO A 176 -14.36 27.26 48.59
CA PRO A 176 -15.61 27.22 47.86
C PRO A 176 -15.38 26.61 46.48
N PHE A 177 -16.32 25.79 46.01
CA PHE A 177 -16.26 25.26 44.66
C PHE A 177 -16.53 26.39 43.66
N PRO A 178 -15.75 26.49 42.55
CA PRO A 178 -15.97 27.55 41.58
C PRO A 178 -17.30 27.36 40.83
N SER A 179 -18.02 28.44 40.56
CA SER A 179 -19.29 28.40 39.83
C SER A 179 -19.16 27.93 38.37
N PHE A 180 -17.94 27.96 37.84
CA PHE A 180 -17.60 27.44 36.53
C PHE A 180 -16.21 26.79 36.52
N ILE A 181 -15.99 25.91 35.55
CA ILE A 181 -14.67 25.35 35.23
C ILE A 181 -14.35 25.56 33.76
N LYS A 182 -13.08 25.64 33.42
CA LYS A 182 -12.57 25.73 32.05
C LYS A 182 -12.04 24.39 31.62
N LEU A 183 -12.53 23.90 30.49
CA LEU A 183 -12.08 22.67 29.86
C LEU A 183 -11.33 23.00 28.57
N LYS A 184 -10.21 22.33 28.31
CA LYS A 184 -9.58 22.29 26.98
C LYS A 184 -9.77 20.90 26.39
N VAL A 185 -10.43 20.82 25.24
CA VAL A 185 -10.70 19.57 24.52
C VAL A 185 -9.87 19.55 23.25
N TYR A 186 -9.28 18.40 22.96
CA TYR A 186 -8.52 18.14 21.76
C TYR A 186 -9.13 17.00 20.96
N PHE A 187 -9.27 17.21 19.66
CA PHE A 187 -9.66 16.22 18.68
C PHE A 187 -8.43 15.86 17.85
N CYS A 188 -8.11 14.58 17.72
CA CYS A 188 -7.22 14.10 16.67
C CYS A 188 -8.10 13.64 15.52
N ALA A 189 -7.86 14.19 14.33
CA ALA A 189 -8.66 13.91 13.15
C ALA A 189 -7.78 13.35 12.03
N ASP A 190 -8.38 12.46 11.26
CA ASP A 190 -7.91 11.91 10.00
C ASP A 190 -8.87 12.40 8.90
N VAL A 191 -8.36 13.25 8.01
CA VAL A 191 -9.12 13.91 6.95
C VAL A 191 -8.58 13.44 5.60
N GLN A 192 -9.45 12.84 4.80
CA GLN A 192 -9.12 12.26 3.51
C GLN A 192 -10.02 12.86 2.43
N VAL A 193 -9.44 13.13 1.27
CA VAL A 193 -10.21 13.42 0.05
C VAL A 193 -10.18 12.16 -0.80
N GLU A 194 -11.33 11.58 -1.10
CA GLU A 194 -11.42 10.31 -1.81
C GLU A 194 -12.27 10.41 -3.08
N ALA A 195 -11.96 9.59 -4.08
CA ALA A 195 -12.93 9.24 -5.12
C ALA A 195 -12.75 7.79 -5.55
N GLU A 196 -13.83 7.21 -6.04
CA GLU A 196 -13.82 5.84 -6.50
C GLU A 196 -13.12 5.71 -7.86
N VAL A 197 -12.13 4.83 -7.95
CA VAL A 197 -11.35 4.60 -9.17
C VAL A 197 -11.14 3.11 -9.43
N LYS A 198 -10.66 2.79 -10.64
CA LYS A 198 -10.19 1.46 -11.02
C LYS A 198 -8.69 1.53 -11.22
N LEU A 199 -7.92 0.71 -10.50
CA LEU A 199 -6.46 0.72 -10.52
C LEU A 199 -5.91 -0.68 -10.83
N SER A 200 -4.75 -0.72 -11.50
CA SER A 200 -3.79 -1.84 -11.46
C SER A 200 -2.57 -1.33 -10.68
N VAL A 201 -2.13 -2.03 -9.63
CA VAL A 201 -1.19 -1.47 -8.63
C VAL A 201 -0.01 -2.39 -8.28
N GLN A 202 1.18 -1.79 -8.19
CA GLN A 202 2.24 -2.18 -7.25
C GLN A 202 2.13 -1.26 -6.03
N ALA A 203 2.20 -1.80 -4.79
CA ALA A 203 1.76 -1.08 -3.59
C ALA A 203 2.83 -0.91 -2.51
N LYS A 204 2.69 0.13 -1.69
CA LYS A 204 3.43 0.40 -0.44
C LYS A 204 2.46 1.01 0.58
N PHE A 205 2.70 0.84 1.88
CA PHE A 205 1.89 1.52 2.90
C PHE A 205 1.98 3.05 2.78
N CYS A 206 0.82 3.69 2.72
CA CYS A 206 0.70 5.14 2.77
C CYS A 206 0.85 5.65 4.22
N LYS A 207 1.34 6.89 4.37
CA LYS A 207 1.31 7.65 5.63
C LYS A 207 0.68 9.01 5.38
N SER A 208 -0.10 9.52 6.33
CA SER A 208 -0.63 10.88 6.26
C SER A 208 0.50 11.91 6.27
N ARG A 209 0.25 13.08 5.68
CA ARG A 209 1.08 14.27 5.91
C ARG A 209 0.55 15.05 7.10
N GLY A 210 1.41 15.89 7.68
CA GLY A 210 0.96 16.94 8.60
C GLY A 210 0.13 18.00 7.87
N ASN A 211 -0.61 18.83 8.60
CA ASN A 211 -1.27 20.02 8.04
C ASN A 211 -0.21 21.12 7.77
N ASP A 212 0.67 20.87 6.80
CA ASP A 212 1.92 21.61 6.56
C ASP A 212 1.87 22.60 5.39
N ILE A 213 0.70 22.73 4.74
CA ILE A 213 0.45 23.81 3.78
C ILE A 213 0.27 25.09 4.58
N GLN A 214 1.33 25.90 4.63
CA GLN A 214 1.33 27.15 5.37
C GLN A 214 0.35 28.14 4.75
N VAL A 215 -0.83 28.24 5.35
CA VAL A 215 -1.66 29.44 5.33
C VAL A 215 -1.11 30.35 6.42
N ILE A 216 -1.02 31.66 6.21
CA ILE A 216 -0.37 32.59 7.14
C ILE A 216 -1.15 32.64 8.47
N ASP A 217 -0.80 31.78 9.43
CA ASP A 217 -1.23 31.83 10.84
C ASP A 217 -0.19 31.09 11.74
N PRO A 218 0.33 31.70 12.82
CA PRO A 218 1.43 31.14 13.59
C PRO A 218 0.95 30.60 14.95
N ASP A 219 0.60 29.31 15.03
CA ASP A 219 0.71 28.54 16.30
C ASP A 219 0.47 27.04 16.04
N TRP A 220 1.53 26.27 15.77
CA TRP A 220 1.41 24.80 15.80
C TRP A 220 2.69 24.07 16.21
N ASN A 221 2.60 23.27 17.27
CA ASN A 221 3.55 22.17 17.51
C ASN A 221 2.97 21.18 18.53
N ASP A 222 2.40 20.06 18.03
CA ASP A 222 2.37 18.74 18.66
C ASP A 222 1.64 17.73 17.73
N PRO A 223 2.25 16.60 17.34
CA PRO A 223 1.66 15.68 16.36
C PRO A 223 0.55 14.78 16.94
N CYS A 224 -0.38 14.38 16.06
CA CYS A 224 -1.31 13.27 16.29
C CYS A 224 -0.56 11.94 16.49
N PRO A 225 -1.17 10.95 17.18
CA PRO A 225 -0.55 9.63 17.32
C PRO A 225 -0.26 9.01 15.96
N GLU A 226 0.92 8.40 15.81
CA GLU A 226 1.31 7.74 14.57
C GLU A 226 0.46 6.49 14.31
N ILE A 227 0.22 6.21 13.03
CA ILE A 227 -0.45 4.99 12.58
C ILE A 227 0.58 3.84 12.66
N GLU A 228 0.41 2.94 13.61
CA GLU A 228 1.16 1.69 13.69
C GLU A 228 0.40 0.59 12.95
N PHE A 229 0.97 0.15 11.82
CA PHE A 229 0.47 -1.02 11.10
C PHE A 229 0.83 -2.31 11.86
N PRO A 230 -0.02 -3.35 11.80
CA PRO A 230 0.35 -4.66 12.31
C PRO A 230 1.67 -5.14 11.70
N LYS A 231 2.49 -5.86 12.46
CA LYS A 231 3.74 -6.43 11.97
C LYS A 231 3.44 -7.40 10.82
N GLU A 232 4.07 -7.16 9.68
CA GLU A 232 4.10 -8.13 8.58
C GLU A 232 4.92 -9.35 9.00
N CYS A 233 4.50 -10.53 8.52
CA CYS A 233 5.17 -11.78 8.82
C CYS A 233 6.17 -12.08 7.69
N ASP A 234 7.25 -11.30 7.60
CA ASP A 234 8.19 -11.30 6.45
C ASP A 234 8.77 -12.70 6.10
N ASN A 235 8.86 -13.61 7.07
CA ASN A 235 9.33 -14.99 6.87
C ASN A 235 8.25 -15.97 6.38
N ILE A 236 6.99 -15.55 6.40
CA ILE A 236 5.82 -16.34 6.01
C ILE A 236 5.20 -15.72 4.74
N PHE A 237 5.17 -14.40 4.64
CA PHE A 237 4.47 -13.68 3.58
C PHE A 237 4.93 -12.21 3.41
N PRO A 238 5.07 -11.71 2.16
CA PRO A 238 5.19 -12.52 0.94
C PRO A 238 6.51 -13.29 0.97
N ARG A 239 6.53 -14.51 0.42
CA ARG A 239 7.81 -15.22 0.25
C ARG A 239 8.69 -14.40 -0.70
N LYS A 240 10.00 -14.34 -0.45
CA LYS A 240 10.94 -13.69 -1.36
C LYS A 240 10.76 -14.25 -2.76
N HIS A 241 10.41 -13.38 -3.71
CA HIS A 241 10.55 -13.66 -5.12
C HIS A 241 12.05 -13.64 -5.41
N HIS A 242 12.61 -14.72 -5.94
CA HIS A 242 14.01 -14.73 -6.38
C HIS A 242 14.05 -14.00 -7.72
N SER A 243 14.67 -12.83 -7.75
CA SER A 243 14.97 -12.10 -8.99
C SER A 243 16.07 -12.85 -9.73
N VAL A 244 15.76 -13.38 -10.90
CA VAL A 244 16.67 -14.17 -11.73
C VAL A 244 16.95 -13.41 -13.01
N SER A 245 18.21 -13.33 -13.42
CA SER A 245 18.57 -12.80 -14.73
C SER A 245 19.58 -13.70 -15.46
N ALA A 246 19.57 -13.66 -16.79
CA ALA A 246 20.60 -14.29 -17.60
C ALA A 246 20.99 -13.43 -18.78
N ASN A 247 22.29 -13.28 -19.03
CA ASN A 247 22.81 -12.44 -20.11
C ASN A 247 23.99 -13.11 -20.78
N GLY A 248 24.05 -13.07 -22.11
CA GLY A 248 25.17 -13.64 -22.83
C GLY A 248 24.96 -13.76 -24.34
N ALA A 249 26.05 -14.01 -25.04
CA ALA A 249 26.03 -14.43 -26.43
C ALA A 249 27.01 -15.60 -26.56
N SER A 250 26.55 -16.68 -27.19
CA SER A 250 27.30 -17.94 -27.23
C SER A 250 26.97 -18.72 -28.48
N SER A 251 27.92 -19.53 -28.93
CA SER A 251 27.71 -20.47 -30.02
C SER A 251 28.43 -21.78 -29.77
N GLY A 252 27.97 -22.82 -30.44
CA GLY A 252 28.55 -24.14 -30.38
C GLY A 252 28.06 -25.03 -31.50
N HIS A 253 28.69 -26.19 -31.61
CA HIS A 253 28.27 -27.22 -32.53
C HIS A 253 27.03 -27.92 -31.99
N VAL A 254 26.04 -28.18 -32.85
CA VAL A 254 24.89 -29.00 -32.50
C VAL A 254 25.37 -30.45 -32.42
N THR A 255 25.28 -31.04 -31.23
CA THR A 255 25.70 -32.41 -30.96
C THR A 255 24.50 -33.22 -30.48
N ASP A 256 23.70 -33.78 -31.39
CA ASP A 256 22.85 -34.94 -31.08
C ASP A 256 22.30 -35.68 -32.32
N GLU A 257 21.94 -36.95 -32.12
CA GLU A 257 21.56 -38.05 -33.05
C GLU A 257 20.39 -37.79 -34.06
N SER A 258 20.16 -36.54 -34.44
CA SER A 258 19.10 -36.10 -35.34
C SER A 258 19.67 -35.55 -36.65
N GLU A 259 18.81 -35.40 -37.65
CA GLU A 259 19.08 -35.15 -39.07
C GLU A 259 19.75 -33.79 -39.41
N TYR A 260 20.49 -33.19 -38.47
CA TYR A 260 20.99 -31.81 -38.51
C TYR A 260 22.47 -31.76 -38.09
N ASP A 261 23.34 -31.41 -39.05
CA ASP A 261 24.74 -31.09 -38.80
C ASP A 261 24.90 -29.57 -38.97
N GLY A 262 25.23 -28.84 -37.91
CA GLY A 262 25.23 -27.39 -37.99
C GLY A 262 25.72 -26.67 -36.75
N ARG A 263 25.79 -25.34 -36.87
CA ARG A 263 26.25 -24.44 -35.82
C ARG A 263 25.09 -23.61 -35.29
N ALA A 264 24.93 -23.60 -33.97
CA ALA A 264 23.91 -22.84 -33.28
C ALA A 264 24.54 -21.64 -32.56
N ALA A 265 23.91 -20.47 -32.63
CA ALA A 265 24.30 -19.28 -31.90
C ALA A 265 23.09 -18.66 -31.19
N ILE A 266 23.26 -18.28 -29.93
CA ILE A 266 22.27 -17.57 -29.12
C ILE A 266 22.79 -16.22 -28.68
N LYS A 267 21.86 -15.27 -28.52
CA LYS A 267 22.05 -14.05 -27.75
C LYS A 267 20.83 -13.88 -26.85
N VAL A 268 21.07 -13.79 -25.55
CA VAL A 268 20.04 -13.73 -24.51
C VAL A 268 20.28 -12.56 -23.58
N ALA A 269 19.19 -11.90 -23.21
CA ALA A 269 19.09 -11.03 -22.05
C ALA A 269 17.71 -11.30 -21.43
N ILE A 270 17.66 -11.98 -20.29
CA ILE A 270 16.44 -12.41 -19.62
C ILE A 270 16.43 -11.78 -18.23
N ASP A 271 15.30 -11.18 -17.87
CA ASP A 271 15.03 -10.61 -16.55
C ASP A 271 13.66 -11.14 -16.06
N SER A 272 13.64 -11.80 -14.90
CA SER A 272 12.41 -12.32 -14.32
C SER A 272 11.48 -11.24 -13.78
N ASP A 273 12.04 -10.09 -13.40
CA ASP A 273 11.29 -8.96 -12.85
C ASP A 273 10.72 -8.08 -13.96
N ASP A 274 11.38 -8.05 -15.12
CA ASP A 274 10.93 -7.38 -16.35
C ASP A 274 11.01 -8.29 -17.60
N PRO A 275 10.07 -9.24 -17.75
CA PRO A 275 10.05 -10.14 -18.90
C PRO A 275 9.75 -9.44 -20.24
N ASP A 276 9.27 -8.19 -20.22
CA ASP A 276 9.00 -7.40 -21.42
C ASP A 276 10.29 -6.75 -21.97
N GLU A 277 11.30 -6.51 -21.13
CA GLU A 277 12.65 -6.10 -21.56
C GLU A 277 13.54 -7.28 -21.98
N SER A 278 13.07 -8.51 -21.78
CA SER A 278 13.82 -9.72 -22.14
C SER A 278 13.89 -9.93 -23.67
N ASN A 279 15.03 -10.41 -24.16
CA ASN A 279 15.23 -10.75 -25.57
C ASN A 279 15.99 -12.07 -25.75
N LEU A 280 15.63 -12.77 -26.82
CA LEU A 280 16.30 -13.98 -27.29
C LEU A 280 16.36 -13.92 -28.82
N THR A 281 17.58 -13.98 -29.35
CA THR A 281 17.84 -14.21 -30.77
C THR A 281 18.62 -15.50 -30.91
N PHE A 282 18.14 -16.38 -31.77
CA PHE A 282 18.79 -17.65 -32.11
C PHE A 282 19.07 -17.71 -33.61
N LYS A 283 20.25 -18.19 -33.98
CA LYS A 283 20.63 -18.42 -35.37
C LYS A 283 21.15 -19.84 -35.53
N TYR A 284 20.64 -20.53 -36.53
CA TYR A 284 21.16 -21.83 -36.95
C TYR A 284 21.76 -21.71 -38.33
N LYS A 285 22.94 -22.31 -38.49
CA LYS A 285 23.62 -22.45 -39.77
C LYS A 285 23.79 -23.93 -40.08
N ASP A 286 23.21 -24.37 -41.19
CA ASP A 286 23.36 -25.72 -41.69
C ASP A 286 24.77 -25.90 -42.26
N LEU A 287 25.47 -26.94 -41.81
CA LEU A 287 26.78 -27.34 -42.30
C LEU A 287 26.70 -28.66 -43.09
N GLY A 288 25.49 -29.21 -43.26
CA GLY A 288 25.25 -30.42 -44.03
C GLY A 288 25.64 -30.27 -45.51
N ASP A 289 26.17 -31.37 -46.06
CA ASP A 289 26.51 -31.48 -47.50
C ASP A 289 25.28 -31.74 -48.39
N ASP A 290 24.08 -31.91 -47.82
CA ASP A 290 22.87 -31.98 -48.62
C ASP A 290 22.52 -30.56 -49.10
N LYS A 291 22.24 -30.37 -50.38
CA LYS A 291 22.05 -29.05 -51.02
C LYS A 291 20.81 -28.24 -50.52
N ARG A 292 20.29 -28.57 -49.33
CA ARG A 292 19.20 -27.89 -48.66
C ARG A 292 19.80 -26.90 -47.69
N ASP A 293 19.80 -25.62 -48.07
CA ASP A 293 20.08 -24.55 -47.13
C ASP A 293 18.90 -24.46 -46.13
N ARG A 294 19.16 -24.77 -44.86
CA ARG A 294 18.19 -24.72 -43.76
C ARG A 294 18.58 -23.66 -42.74
N ASP A 295 19.40 -22.69 -43.13
CA ASP A 295 19.73 -21.54 -42.28
C ASP A 295 18.45 -20.81 -41.90
N PHE A 296 18.29 -20.53 -40.61
CA PHE A 296 17.15 -19.75 -40.13
C PHE A 296 17.52 -18.91 -38.90
N THR A 297 16.73 -17.87 -38.69
CA THR A 297 16.79 -17.04 -37.49
C THR A 297 15.48 -17.14 -36.74
N PHE A 298 15.58 -17.28 -35.42
CA PHE A 298 14.46 -17.20 -34.50
C PHE A 298 14.62 -16.00 -33.58
N GLU A 299 13.54 -15.24 -33.41
CA GLU A 299 13.46 -14.13 -32.47
C GLU A 299 12.25 -14.34 -31.55
N ALA A 300 12.48 -14.25 -30.24
CA ALA A 300 11.40 -14.31 -29.26
C ALA A 300 10.65 -12.97 -29.21
N ASP A 301 9.33 -13.01 -29.26
CA ASP A 301 8.50 -11.81 -29.07
C ASP A 301 8.02 -11.68 -27.62
N GLN A 302 7.83 -12.81 -26.94
CA GLN A 302 7.26 -12.84 -25.60
C GLN A 302 7.78 -14.04 -24.82
N PHE A 303 8.19 -13.79 -23.58
CA PHE A 303 8.54 -14.79 -22.58
C PHE A 303 7.31 -15.11 -21.71
N ASP A 304 7.16 -16.38 -21.28
CA ASP A 304 6.17 -16.76 -20.28
C ASP A 304 6.79 -16.63 -18.88
N PRO A 305 6.38 -15.62 -18.07
CA PRO A 305 6.99 -15.37 -16.76
C PRO A 305 6.81 -16.54 -15.80
N SER A 306 5.73 -17.32 -15.97
CA SER A 306 5.46 -18.51 -15.15
C SER A 306 6.32 -19.72 -15.50
N SER A 307 7.05 -19.66 -16.62
CA SER A 307 7.94 -20.71 -17.07
C SER A 307 9.41 -20.50 -16.69
N ILE A 308 9.74 -19.31 -16.15
CA ILE A 308 11.08 -19.03 -15.65
C ILE A 308 11.30 -19.87 -14.40
N ASP A 309 12.21 -20.82 -14.50
CA ASP A 309 12.58 -21.69 -13.39
C ASP A 309 14.10 -21.79 -13.29
N THR A 310 14.60 -21.86 -12.06
CA THR A 310 16.04 -21.99 -11.81
C THR A 310 16.32 -23.06 -10.77
N PHE A 311 17.39 -23.80 -11.01
CA PHE A 311 17.86 -24.80 -10.06
C PHE A 311 19.33 -25.11 -10.32
N GLU A 312 20.01 -25.55 -9.27
CA GLU A 312 21.36 -26.08 -9.38
C GLU A 312 21.33 -27.59 -9.60
N LYS A 313 22.13 -28.09 -10.54
CA LYS A 313 22.29 -29.53 -10.76
C LYS A 313 23.69 -29.85 -11.23
N ASN A 314 24.35 -30.80 -10.55
CA ASN A 314 25.68 -31.30 -10.91
C ASN A 314 26.74 -30.18 -11.09
N GLY A 315 26.67 -29.10 -10.30
CA GLY A 315 27.60 -27.96 -10.39
C GLY A 315 27.26 -26.93 -11.47
N TYR A 316 26.09 -27.02 -12.09
CA TYR A 316 25.57 -26.02 -13.03
C TYR A 316 24.40 -25.26 -12.43
N SER A 317 24.42 -23.93 -12.59
CA SER A 317 23.26 -23.07 -12.49
C SER A 317 22.45 -23.20 -13.76
N ILE A 318 21.19 -23.62 -13.66
CA ILE A 318 20.32 -23.85 -14.82
C ILE A 318 19.17 -22.85 -14.79
N LEU A 319 18.93 -22.19 -15.93
CA LEU A 319 17.75 -21.37 -16.18
C LEU A 319 16.91 -22.01 -17.28
N LYS A 320 15.62 -22.18 -17.02
CA LYS A 320 14.65 -22.61 -18.01
C LYS A 320 13.65 -21.50 -18.27
N VAL A 321 13.32 -21.31 -19.53
CA VAL A 321 12.26 -20.39 -19.93
C VAL A 321 11.62 -20.82 -21.24
N SER A 322 10.35 -20.47 -21.40
CA SER A 322 9.59 -20.71 -22.62
C SER A 322 8.85 -19.47 -23.03
N GLY A 323 8.35 -19.48 -24.26
CA GLY A 323 7.58 -18.35 -24.77
C GLY A 323 7.14 -18.56 -26.20
N VAL A 324 6.91 -17.46 -26.89
CA VAL A 324 6.56 -17.43 -28.32
C VAL A 324 7.47 -16.47 -29.07
N GLY A 325 7.69 -16.81 -30.33
CA GLY A 325 8.53 -16.03 -31.23
C GLY A 325 8.24 -16.37 -32.68
N HIS A 326 9.05 -15.83 -33.57
CA HIS A 326 8.96 -16.10 -35.01
C HIS A 326 10.24 -16.75 -35.52
N ALA A 327 10.09 -17.81 -36.31
CA ALA A 327 11.15 -18.37 -37.15
C ALA A 327 10.69 -18.29 -38.61
N ASP A 328 11.43 -17.57 -39.45
CA ASP A 328 11.12 -17.33 -40.88
C ASP A 328 9.62 -17.02 -41.14
N ASP A 329 9.12 -15.98 -40.47
CA ASP A 329 7.73 -15.50 -40.54
C ASP A 329 6.65 -16.46 -40.00
N LYS A 330 7.03 -17.53 -39.29
CA LYS A 330 6.09 -18.45 -38.62
C LYS A 330 6.14 -18.30 -37.11
N GLU A 331 5.00 -17.98 -36.52
CA GLU A 331 4.82 -17.99 -35.07
C GLU A 331 5.00 -19.43 -34.53
N VAL A 332 5.96 -19.60 -33.63
CA VAL A 332 6.30 -20.86 -32.96
C VAL A 332 6.44 -20.63 -31.46
N GLY A 333 6.15 -21.66 -30.67
CA GLY A 333 6.55 -21.67 -29.27
C GLY A 333 8.02 -22.07 -29.14
N PHE A 334 8.68 -21.65 -28.07
CA PHE A 334 10.04 -22.09 -27.77
C PHE A 334 10.18 -22.59 -26.32
N GLU A 335 11.13 -23.50 -26.12
CA GLU A 335 11.68 -23.88 -24.81
C GLU A 335 13.19 -23.70 -24.86
N LEU A 336 13.74 -22.92 -23.94
CA LEU A 336 15.15 -22.60 -23.79
C LEU A 336 15.63 -23.11 -22.43
N ASP A 337 16.69 -23.91 -22.44
CA ASP A 337 17.46 -24.26 -21.25
C ASP A 337 18.86 -23.64 -21.38
N LEU A 338 19.29 -22.88 -20.39
CA LEU A 338 20.64 -22.32 -20.23
C LEU A 338 21.32 -22.99 -19.04
N ALA A 339 22.61 -23.29 -19.13
CA ALA A 339 23.39 -23.83 -18.03
C ALA A 339 24.77 -23.16 -17.97
N GLU A 340 25.06 -22.49 -16.86
CA GLU A 340 26.37 -21.92 -16.50
C GLU A 340 27.02 -22.81 -15.45
N GLY A 341 28.31 -23.11 -15.56
CA GLY A 341 29.02 -23.86 -14.53
C GLY A 341 30.54 -23.73 -14.67
N ASP A 342 31.28 -24.21 -13.67
CA ASP A 342 32.76 -24.12 -13.60
C ASP A 342 33.51 -24.80 -14.77
N GLY A 343 32.79 -25.53 -15.63
CA GLY A 343 33.29 -26.15 -16.86
C GLY A 343 32.99 -25.32 -18.10
N GLN A 344 32.22 -25.90 -19.02
CA GLN A 344 31.81 -25.29 -20.28
C GLN A 344 30.31 -25.01 -20.24
N ASP A 345 29.91 -23.78 -20.58
CA ASP A 345 28.51 -23.37 -20.67
C ASP A 345 27.75 -24.21 -21.69
N ARG A 346 26.46 -24.38 -21.46
CA ARG A 346 25.60 -25.15 -22.35
C ARG A 346 24.25 -24.48 -22.56
N PHE A 347 23.67 -24.71 -23.73
CA PHE A 347 22.29 -24.32 -23.98
C PHE A 347 21.56 -25.35 -24.81
N SER A 348 20.23 -25.34 -24.76
CA SER A 348 19.39 -26.05 -25.70
C SER A 348 18.15 -25.23 -26.05
N LEU A 349 17.76 -25.25 -27.32
CA LEU A 349 16.55 -24.61 -27.81
C LEU A 349 15.68 -25.63 -28.54
N LYS A 350 14.38 -25.63 -28.22
CA LYS A 350 13.35 -26.36 -28.96
C LYS A 350 12.33 -25.38 -29.51
N LEU A 351 11.99 -25.53 -30.78
CA LEU A 351 10.88 -24.81 -31.42
C LEU A 351 9.69 -25.77 -31.58
N ILE A 352 8.51 -25.29 -31.23
CA ILE A 352 7.29 -26.09 -31.12
C ILE A 352 6.19 -25.44 -31.95
N ASN A 353 5.59 -26.21 -32.87
CA ASN A 353 4.43 -25.73 -33.61
C ASN A 353 3.24 -25.60 -32.67
N LYS A 354 2.73 -24.38 -32.49
CA LYS A 354 1.65 -24.06 -31.55
C LYS A 354 0.31 -24.76 -31.87
N LYS A 355 0.05 -25.09 -33.14
CA LYS A 355 -1.20 -25.76 -33.56
C LYS A 355 -1.18 -27.26 -33.32
N SER A 356 -0.03 -27.90 -33.55
CA SER A 356 0.10 -29.36 -33.43
C SER A 356 0.77 -29.83 -32.15
N GLY A 357 1.44 -28.93 -31.41
CA GLY A 357 2.29 -29.27 -30.26
C GLY A 357 3.55 -30.06 -30.64
N LYS A 358 3.84 -30.22 -31.93
CA LYS A 358 4.98 -31.00 -32.41
C LYS A 358 6.24 -30.14 -32.43
N VAL A 359 7.35 -30.68 -31.92
CA VAL A 359 8.68 -30.08 -32.06
C VAL A 359 9.04 -30.00 -33.54
N THR A 360 9.32 -28.79 -34.03
CA THR A 360 9.72 -28.52 -35.41
C THR A 360 11.23 -28.44 -35.55
N PHE A 361 11.93 -28.07 -34.48
CA PHE A 361 13.38 -27.98 -34.43
C PHE A 361 13.86 -28.20 -32.99
N ALA A 362 15.00 -28.85 -32.80
CA ALA A 362 15.65 -28.99 -31.51
C ALA A 362 17.16 -29.03 -31.73
N THR A 363 17.91 -28.22 -30.96
CA THR A 363 19.38 -28.22 -31.04
C THR A 363 20.04 -29.43 -30.37
N GLY A 364 19.29 -30.18 -29.54
CA GLY A 364 19.93 -30.99 -28.51
C GLY A 364 20.70 -30.12 -27.52
N LEU A 365 21.59 -30.74 -26.74
CA LEU A 365 22.48 -30.02 -25.84
C LEU A 365 23.68 -29.48 -26.64
N VAL A 366 23.84 -28.16 -26.69
CA VAL A 366 24.96 -27.49 -27.35
C VAL A 366 25.99 -27.13 -26.30
N GLU A 367 27.23 -27.62 -26.48
CA GLU A 367 28.38 -27.19 -25.68
C GLU A 367 28.98 -25.92 -26.29
N VAL A 368 29.11 -24.86 -25.49
CA VAL A 368 29.54 -23.54 -25.97
C VAL A 368 31.04 -23.54 -26.25
N ASP A 369 31.43 -23.32 -27.51
CA ASP A 369 32.83 -23.21 -27.95
C ASP A 369 33.31 -21.75 -28.11
N GLU A 370 32.38 -20.82 -28.32
CA GLU A 370 32.65 -19.38 -28.43
C GLU A 370 31.62 -18.57 -27.63
N GLY A 371 32.09 -17.57 -26.89
CA GLY A 371 31.25 -16.73 -26.03
C GLY A 371 31.01 -17.32 -24.65
N ASN A 372 30.08 -16.72 -23.89
CA ASN A 372 29.70 -17.19 -22.55
C ASN A 372 28.26 -16.74 -22.18
N ILE A 373 27.68 -17.45 -21.22
CA ILE A 373 26.35 -17.20 -20.67
C ILE A 373 26.52 -16.99 -19.17
N LYS A 374 25.99 -15.89 -18.64
CA LYS A 374 26.00 -15.62 -17.20
C LYS A 374 24.59 -15.67 -16.66
N ILE A 375 24.38 -16.42 -15.57
CA ILE A 375 23.11 -16.57 -14.87
C ILE A 375 23.28 -16.01 -13.44
N ASP A 376 22.46 -15.02 -13.10
CA ASP A 376 22.42 -14.44 -11.76
C ASP A 376 21.18 -14.95 -11.01
N LEU A 377 21.42 -15.68 -9.92
CA LEU A 377 20.41 -16.24 -9.04
C LEU A 377 20.35 -15.36 -7.78
N GLY A 378 19.46 -14.38 -7.75
CA GLY A 378 19.36 -13.39 -6.66
C GLY A 378 19.03 -13.94 -5.27
#